data_AF-A0A7K3KPK8-F1
#
_entry.id   AF-A0A7K3KPK8-F1
#
_cell.length_a   1.000
_cell.length_b   1.000
_cell.length_c   1.000
_cell.angle_alpha   90.00
_cell.angle_beta   90.00
_cell.angle_gamma   90.00
#
_symmetry.space_group_name_H-M   'P 1'
#
loop_
_entity.id
_entity.type
_entity.pdbx_description
1 polymer ?
#
loop_
_entity_poly.entity_id
_entity_poly.type
_entity_poly.pdbx_seq_one_letter_code
_entity_poly.pdbx_strand_id
1 'polypeptide(L)'
;PIFQKRLTDKVLTAGYPILLLDEIEKAHPDVSTLLYAVLDEAKMSDEDGREVSFANHFIVLTTNVGEDAIGKYSNHDMSPEEVAEAIKDMERTVQEALQNAVNFPQAFLGRLSAIVPFAPLTLDTLRKIATRSLITMKEKIETAQPVRLDLDMESLLTFVLNEKTDLASSAGGARQIGKIVEQQVRNKIAAPIVLNRKLNRFHVTMSGETITGDQRRRKSMAYVNVRARAVNETVILQHLAKVVQDFKQKGVALSLDKDAFMETMTVDPVDFTHQTDSQVDQTDICLRLFGLWDRALRVKLSDAPKSKIIRTEFKPDPMARTPFTLIAR
;
A
#
# COMPACT_ATOMS: atom_id res chain seq x y z
N PRO A 1 15.85 27.47 -27.82
CA PRO A 1 15.49 26.61 -28.98
C PRO A 1 14.83 25.26 -28.60
N ILE A 2 15.52 24.36 -27.87
CA ILE A 2 14.98 23.01 -27.58
C ILE A 2 13.73 23.05 -26.69
N PHE A 3 13.73 23.91 -25.67
CA PHE A 3 12.57 24.08 -24.77
C PHE A 3 11.32 24.53 -25.53
N GLN A 4 11.45 25.62 -26.29
CA GLN A 4 10.39 26.21 -27.12
C GLN A 4 9.81 25.19 -28.10
N LYS A 5 10.66 24.46 -28.83
CA LYS A 5 10.23 23.38 -29.73
C LYS A 5 9.43 22.31 -28.99
N ARG A 6 9.97 21.76 -27.91
CA ARG A 6 9.29 20.70 -27.14
C ARG A 6 7.96 21.16 -26.56
N LEU A 7 7.89 22.41 -26.10
CA LEU A 7 6.68 22.98 -25.52
C LEU A 7 5.59 23.15 -26.57
N THR A 8 5.93 23.76 -27.71
CA THR A 8 5.01 23.98 -28.84
C THR A 8 4.55 22.65 -29.44
N ASP A 9 5.46 21.69 -29.67
CA ASP A 9 5.11 20.33 -30.13
C ASP A 9 4.12 19.65 -29.18
N LYS A 10 4.33 19.77 -27.87
CA LYS A 10 3.44 19.18 -26.86
C LYS A 10 2.06 19.83 -26.88
N VAL A 11 1.97 21.15 -26.98
CA VAL A 11 0.69 21.85 -27.04
C VAL A 11 -0.08 21.53 -28.32
N LEU A 12 0.61 21.41 -29.46
CA LEU A 12 -0.02 21.05 -30.73
C LEU A 12 -0.51 19.59 -30.77
N THR A 13 0.16 18.69 -30.05
CA THR A 13 -0.16 17.25 -30.05
C THR A 13 -1.03 16.82 -28.86
N ALA A 14 -1.09 17.60 -27.79
CA ALA A 14 -1.84 17.26 -26.59
C ALA A 14 -3.33 17.55 -26.75
N GLY A 15 -4.17 16.54 -26.46
CA GLY A 15 -5.61 16.72 -26.23
C GLY A 15 -5.96 17.10 -24.79
N TYR A 16 -4.96 17.39 -23.94
CA TYR A 16 -5.16 17.67 -22.51
C TYR A 16 -4.91 19.16 -22.22
N PRO A 17 -5.83 19.82 -21.49
CA PRO A 17 -5.75 21.26 -21.24
C PRO A 17 -4.80 21.62 -20.10
N ILE A 18 -3.98 20.71 -19.56
CA ILE A 18 -3.12 21.01 -18.40
C ILE A 18 -1.65 20.86 -18.78
N LEU A 19 -0.90 21.95 -18.64
CA LEU A 19 0.55 22.00 -18.83
C LEU A 19 1.22 22.15 -17.45
N LEU A 20 2.01 21.14 -17.06
CA LEU A 20 2.82 21.19 -15.83
C LEU A 20 4.28 21.49 -16.18
N LEU A 21 4.83 22.54 -15.58
CA LEU A 21 6.24 22.89 -15.64
C LEU A 21 6.81 22.72 -14.23
N ASP A 22 7.61 21.67 -14.05
CA ASP A 22 8.13 21.26 -12.75
C ASP A 22 9.49 21.91 -12.46
N GLU A 23 9.73 22.30 -11.21
CA GLU A 23 10.98 22.86 -10.68
C GLU A 23 11.56 24.00 -11.55
N ILE A 24 10.73 24.99 -11.89
CA ILE A 24 11.12 26.08 -12.80
C ILE A 24 12.27 26.94 -12.24
N GLU A 25 12.52 26.90 -10.93
CA GLU A 25 13.66 27.55 -10.31
C GLU A 25 15.01 26.97 -10.73
N LYS A 26 15.04 25.74 -11.25
CA LYS A 26 16.27 25.11 -11.77
C LYS A 26 16.52 25.43 -13.24
N ALA A 27 15.55 26.06 -13.92
CA ALA A 27 15.68 26.45 -15.31
C ALA A 27 16.65 27.63 -15.48
N HIS A 28 17.16 27.79 -16.70
CA HIS A 28 17.89 29.01 -17.08
C HIS A 28 16.93 30.22 -17.08
N PRO A 29 17.35 31.42 -16.63
CA PRO A 29 16.49 32.60 -16.57
C PRO A 29 15.74 32.92 -17.88
N ASP A 30 16.34 32.65 -19.04
CA ASP A 30 15.68 32.86 -20.35
C ASP A 30 14.39 32.05 -20.52
N VAL A 31 14.19 30.98 -19.76
CA VAL A 31 12.95 30.20 -19.79
C VAL A 31 11.78 31.01 -19.26
N SER A 32 11.97 31.81 -18.20
CA SER A 32 10.89 32.67 -17.68
C SER A 32 10.57 33.80 -18.65
N THR A 33 11.58 34.34 -19.36
CA THR A 33 11.38 35.32 -20.44
C THR A 33 10.55 34.74 -21.58
N LEU A 34 10.82 33.50 -22.01
CA LEU A 34 10.03 32.83 -23.05
C LEU A 34 8.59 32.56 -22.59
N LEU A 35 8.42 32.13 -21.34
CA LEU A 35 7.11 31.85 -20.77
C LEU A 35 6.30 33.12 -20.47
N TYR A 36 6.95 34.28 -20.31
CA TYR A 36 6.26 35.55 -20.15
C TYR A 36 5.27 35.81 -21.29
N ALA A 37 5.70 35.65 -22.55
CA ALA A 37 4.84 35.82 -23.72
C ALA A 37 3.64 34.84 -23.72
N VAL A 38 3.87 33.61 -23.25
CA VAL A 38 2.80 32.61 -23.12
C VAL A 38 1.79 33.02 -22.04
N LEU A 39 2.25 33.49 -20.90
CA LEU A 39 1.37 33.88 -19.79
C LEU A 39 0.65 35.21 -20.05
N ASP A 40 1.24 36.09 -20.87
CA ASP A 40 0.66 37.39 -21.25
C ASP A 40 -0.34 37.26 -22.41
N GLU A 41 0.11 36.71 -23.53
CA GLU A 41 -0.64 36.72 -24.80
C GLU A 41 -1.27 35.36 -25.14
N ALA A 42 -1.06 34.34 -24.30
CA ALA A 42 -1.46 32.96 -24.58
C ALA A 42 -0.92 32.44 -25.92
N LYS A 43 0.28 32.88 -26.31
CA LYS A 43 0.89 32.57 -27.61
C LYS A 43 2.41 32.39 -27.49
N MET A 44 2.96 31.55 -28.36
CA MET A 44 4.41 31.42 -28.55
C MET A 44 4.68 30.98 -29.99
N SER A 45 5.69 31.57 -30.62
CA SER A 45 6.16 31.10 -31.93
C SER A 45 6.92 29.79 -31.78
N ASP A 46 6.77 28.86 -32.71
CA ASP A 46 7.64 27.68 -32.83
C ASP A 46 9.00 28.04 -33.46
N GLU A 47 9.84 27.04 -33.74
CA GLU A 47 11.15 27.24 -34.38
C GLU A 47 11.08 27.69 -35.84
N ASP A 48 9.93 27.46 -36.51
CA ASP A 48 9.64 27.87 -37.88
C ASP A 48 8.92 29.24 -37.94
N GLY A 49 8.70 29.87 -36.77
CA GLY A 49 8.02 31.15 -36.64
C GLY A 49 6.48 31.07 -36.68
N ARG A 50 5.89 29.88 -36.66
CA ARG A 50 4.42 29.70 -36.62
C ARG A 50 3.91 29.97 -35.21
N GLU A 51 2.80 30.68 -35.11
CA GLU A 51 2.20 31.00 -33.82
C GLU A 51 1.41 29.80 -33.26
N VAL A 52 1.72 29.39 -32.04
CA VAL A 52 1.01 28.34 -31.29
C VAL A 52 0.23 28.97 -30.15
N SER A 53 -1.06 28.65 -30.05
CA SER A 53 -1.96 29.19 -29.02
C SER A 53 -2.04 28.29 -27.78
N PHE A 54 -2.00 28.94 -26.61
CA PHE A 54 -2.10 28.37 -25.27
C PHE A 54 -3.42 28.75 -24.59
N ALA A 55 -4.36 29.43 -25.28
CA ALA A 55 -5.56 30.02 -24.68
C ALA A 55 -6.46 29.03 -23.93
N ASN A 56 -6.43 27.74 -24.30
CA ASN A 56 -7.22 26.68 -23.66
C ASN A 56 -6.40 25.79 -22.72
N HIS A 57 -5.23 26.27 -22.24
CA HIS A 57 -4.36 25.52 -21.36
C HIS A 57 -4.29 26.16 -19.97
N PHE A 58 -4.59 25.35 -18.95
CA PHE A 58 -4.21 25.61 -17.57
C PHE A 58 -2.72 25.31 -17.39
N ILE A 59 -1.96 26.36 -17.10
CA ILE A 59 -0.52 26.25 -16.87
C ILE A 59 -0.28 26.19 -15.36
N VAL A 60 0.36 25.11 -14.91
CA VAL A 60 0.76 24.90 -13.52
C VAL A 60 2.28 24.92 -13.47
N LEU A 61 2.82 25.80 -12.65
CA LEU A 61 4.25 25.90 -12.37
C LEU A 61 4.49 25.35 -10.97
N THR A 62 5.56 24.58 -10.77
CA THR A 62 6.04 24.23 -9.44
C THR A 62 7.40 24.86 -9.21
N THR A 63 7.70 25.16 -7.95
CA THR A 63 8.98 25.73 -7.54
C THR A 63 9.25 25.39 -6.09
N ASN A 64 10.51 25.11 -5.76
CA ASN A 64 10.95 24.96 -4.39
C ASN A 64 11.43 26.30 -3.78
N VAL A 65 11.31 27.42 -4.50
CA VAL A 65 11.61 28.75 -3.95
C VAL A 65 10.68 29.04 -2.77
N GLY A 66 11.28 29.42 -1.64
CA GLY A 66 10.56 29.70 -0.41
C GLY A 66 10.36 28.49 0.50
N GLU A 67 10.82 27.28 0.12
CA GLU A 67 10.72 26.07 0.95
C GLU A 67 11.34 26.28 2.35
N ASP A 68 12.55 26.84 2.43
CA ASP A 68 13.21 27.13 3.71
C ASP A 68 12.42 28.14 4.55
N ALA A 69 11.81 29.13 3.89
CA ALA A 69 11.09 30.21 4.55
C ALA A 69 9.75 29.73 5.12
N ILE A 70 9.11 28.75 4.47
CA ILE A 70 7.88 28.12 4.96
C ILE A 70 8.12 26.93 5.89
N GLY A 71 9.36 26.40 5.96
CA GLY A 71 9.72 25.29 6.85
C GLY A 71 9.42 25.58 8.34
N LYS A 72 9.43 26.86 8.75
CA LYS A 72 9.04 27.28 10.11
C LYS A 72 7.58 26.99 10.47
N TYR A 73 6.71 26.77 9.48
CA TYR A 73 5.31 26.38 9.66
C TYR A 73 5.13 24.85 9.65
N SER A 74 6.19 24.06 9.74
CA SER A 74 6.11 22.58 9.70
C SER A 74 5.76 21.95 11.06
N ASN A 75 4.71 22.45 11.73
CA ASN A 75 4.15 21.78 12.91
C ASN A 75 3.08 20.76 12.49
N HIS A 76 3.25 19.49 12.87
CA HIS A 76 2.33 18.42 12.50
C HIS A 76 1.05 18.38 13.35
N ASP A 77 1.08 19.01 14.53
CA ASP A 77 -0.01 19.00 15.51
C ASP A 77 -0.99 20.18 15.35
N MET A 78 -0.99 20.85 14.20
CA MET A 78 -1.90 21.97 13.94
C MET A 78 -3.35 21.52 13.78
N SER A 79 -4.26 22.30 14.38
CA SER A 79 -5.68 22.29 14.07
C SER A 79 -5.96 22.84 12.66
N PRO A 80 -7.14 22.54 12.06
CA PRO A 80 -7.52 23.09 10.76
C PRO A 80 -7.50 24.62 10.71
N GLU A 81 -7.85 25.29 11.81
CA GLU A 81 -7.82 26.74 11.94
C GLU A 81 -6.39 27.30 11.90
N GLU A 82 -5.47 26.67 12.65
CA GLU A 82 -4.04 27.05 12.64
C GLU A 82 -3.40 26.82 11.27
N VAL A 83 -3.77 25.74 10.56
CA VAL A 83 -3.31 25.51 9.18
C VAL A 83 -3.78 26.63 8.25
N ALA A 84 -5.03 27.06 8.37
CA ALA A 84 -5.57 28.14 7.53
C ALA A 84 -4.88 29.48 7.81
N GLU A 85 -4.51 29.76 9.06
CA GLU A 85 -3.72 30.94 9.43
C GLU A 85 -2.28 30.84 8.90
N ALA A 86 -1.63 29.69 9.06
CA ALA A 86 -0.29 29.44 8.53
C ALA A 86 -0.22 29.64 7.00
N ILE A 87 -1.21 29.16 6.25
CA ILE A 87 -1.25 29.33 4.79
C ILE A 87 -1.25 30.82 4.39
N LYS A 88 -2.03 31.67 5.08
CA LYS A 88 -2.07 33.11 4.80
C LYS A 88 -0.72 33.78 5.03
N ASP A 89 -0.04 33.41 6.11
CA ASP A 89 1.30 33.91 6.39
C ASP A 89 2.36 33.37 5.40
N MET A 90 2.19 32.12 4.96
CA MET A 90 3.02 31.49 3.95
C MET A 90 2.87 32.17 2.59
N GLU A 91 1.67 32.58 2.19
CA GLU A 91 1.44 33.30 0.92
C GLU A 91 2.32 34.55 0.83
N ARG A 92 2.33 35.38 1.87
CA ARG A 92 3.19 36.57 1.94
C ARG A 92 4.67 36.19 1.90
N THR A 93 5.07 35.21 2.71
CA THR A 93 6.47 34.77 2.81
C THR A 93 7.00 34.21 1.48
N VAL A 94 6.19 33.40 0.80
CA VAL A 94 6.52 32.82 -0.52
C VAL A 94 6.56 33.91 -1.58
N GLN A 95 5.63 34.87 -1.55
CA GLN A 95 5.63 35.99 -2.49
C GLN A 95 6.91 36.83 -2.38
N GLU A 96 7.37 37.13 -1.16
CA GLU A 96 8.65 37.82 -0.92
C GLU A 96 9.84 36.99 -1.40
N ALA A 97 9.85 35.68 -1.15
CA ALA A 97 10.92 34.79 -1.63
C ALA A 97 10.99 34.73 -3.16
N LEU A 98 9.84 34.67 -3.84
CA LEU A 98 9.75 34.67 -5.30
C LEU A 98 10.23 35.98 -5.90
N GLN A 99 9.87 37.13 -5.33
CA GLN A 99 10.31 38.44 -5.83
C GLN A 99 11.84 38.61 -5.79
N ASN A 100 12.51 37.96 -4.85
CA ASN A 100 13.97 37.99 -4.73
C ASN A 100 14.68 36.94 -5.61
N ALA A 101 13.94 36.01 -6.23
CA ALA A 101 14.52 34.94 -7.02
C ALA A 101 14.77 35.36 -8.47
N VAL A 102 15.98 35.09 -8.97
CA VAL A 102 16.43 35.47 -10.33
C VAL A 102 15.50 34.95 -11.43
N ASN A 103 14.97 33.74 -11.25
CA ASN A 103 14.12 33.08 -12.24
C ASN A 103 12.67 33.59 -12.26
N PHE A 104 12.30 34.47 -11.32
CA PHE A 104 10.94 34.98 -11.14
C PHE A 104 10.90 36.51 -11.17
N PRO A 105 11.22 37.14 -12.32
CA PRO A 105 11.14 38.58 -12.43
C PRO A 105 9.71 39.09 -12.17
N GLN A 106 9.57 40.30 -11.63
CA GLN A 106 8.26 40.84 -11.24
C GLN A 106 7.25 40.90 -12.38
N ALA A 107 7.72 41.12 -13.62
CA ALA A 107 6.89 41.04 -14.82
C ALA A 107 6.25 39.66 -14.99
N PHE A 108 7.02 38.58 -14.79
CA PHE A 108 6.53 37.21 -14.86
C PHE A 108 5.54 36.91 -13.74
N LEU A 109 5.87 37.28 -12.50
CA LEU A 109 4.99 37.09 -11.34
C LEU A 109 3.64 37.81 -11.51
N GLY A 110 3.64 39.02 -12.09
CA GLY A 110 2.43 39.78 -12.35
C GLY A 110 1.47 39.14 -13.36
N ARG A 111 1.89 38.09 -14.08
CA ARG A 111 1.03 37.33 -15.01
C ARG A 111 0.48 36.04 -14.42
N LEU A 112 0.94 35.65 -13.23
CA LEU A 112 0.39 34.49 -12.54
C LEU A 112 -0.97 34.84 -11.94
N SER A 113 -1.99 34.01 -12.20
CA SER A 113 -3.33 34.24 -11.66
C SER A 113 -3.41 33.99 -10.15
N ALA A 114 -2.60 33.06 -9.64
CA ALA A 114 -2.52 32.73 -8.23
C ALA A 114 -1.15 32.12 -7.88
N ILE A 115 -0.67 32.40 -6.67
CA ILE A 115 0.44 31.70 -6.05
C ILE A 115 -0.17 30.90 -4.90
N VAL A 116 0.03 29.58 -4.92
CA VAL A 116 -0.62 28.67 -3.96
C VAL A 116 0.47 27.95 -3.17
N PRO A 117 0.78 28.37 -1.93
CA PRO A 117 1.66 27.62 -1.06
C PRO A 117 1.07 26.25 -0.73
N PHE A 118 1.91 25.23 -0.63
CA PHE A 118 1.47 23.93 -0.14
C PHE A 118 1.21 24.00 1.36
N ALA A 119 0.04 23.54 1.78
CA ALA A 119 -0.31 23.45 3.18
C ALA A 119 0.71 22.59 3.96
N PRO A 120 1.06 22.95 5.20
CA PRO A 120 1.84 22.10 6.08
C PRO A 120 1.22 20.70 6.20
N LEU A 121 2.06 19.67 6.23
CA LEU A 121 1.60 18.30 6.38
C LEU A 121 1.19 18.06 7.83
N THR A 122 -0.09 18.05 8.17
CA THR A 122 -0.54 17.65 9.52
C THR A 122 -0.41 16.14 9.74
N LEU A 123 -0.45 15.68 11.00
CA LEU A 123 -0.50 14.23 11.30
C LEU A 123 -1.69 13.53 10.62
N ASP A 124 -2.84 14.18 10.56
CA ASP A 124 -4.02 13.65 9.85
C ASP A 124 -3.75 13.52 8.34
N THR A 125 -3.10 14.52 7.74
CA THR A 125 -2.68 14.49 6.34
C THR A 125 -1.68 13.37 6.08
N LEU A 126 -0.69 13.20 6.94
CA LEU A 126 0.30 12.12 6.87
C LEU A 126 -0.37 10.75 6.99
N ARG A 127 -1.35 10.59 7.88
CA ARG A 127 -2.16 9.37 8.01
C ARG A 127 -2.90 9.05 6.72
N LYS A 128 -3.52 10.05 6.07
CA LYS A 128 -4.20 9.90 4.77
C LYS A 128 -3.22 9.50 3.67
N ILE A 129 -2.04 10.10 3.62
CA ILE A 129 -0.99 9.76 2.65
C ILE A 129 -0.51 8.31 2.85
N ALA A 130 -0.23 7.92 4.09
CA ALA A 130 0.17 6.56 4.43
C ALA A 130 -0.91 5.53 4.07
N THR A 131 -2.17 5.84 4.37
CA THR A 131 -3.34 5.01 4.01
C THR A 131 -3.39 4.79 2.50
N ARG A 132 -3.31 5.87 1.71
CA ARG A 132 -3.34 5.79 0.25
C ARG A 132 -2.15 5.00 -0.31
N SER A 133 -0.97 5.17 0.27
CA SER A 133 0.25 4.44 -0.12
C SER A 133 0.08 2.93 0.10
N LEU A 134 -0.45 2.52 1.26
CA LEU A 134 -0.72 1.11 1.59
C LEU A 134 -1.78 0.50 0.66
N ILE A 135 -2.86 1.23 0.36
CA ILE A 135 -3.90 0.79 -0.58
C ILE A 135 -3.32 0.62 -1.99
N THR A 136 -2.57 1.62 -2.47
CA THR A 136 -1.95 1.59 -3.80
C THR A 136 -0.97 0.41 -3.91
N MET A 137 -0.19 0.15 -2.85
CA MET A 137 0.69 -1.01 -2.77
C MET A 137 -0.11 -2.32 -2.86
N LYS A 138 -1.21 -2.44 -2.09
CA LYS A 138 -2.11 -3.61 -2.15
C LYS A 138 -2.64 -3.84 -3.56
N GLU A 139 -3.22 -2.82 -4.18
CA GLU A 139 -3.78 -2.89 -5.53
C GLU A 139 -2.75 -3.34 -6.57
N LYS A 140 -1.52 -2.81 -6.49
CA LYS A 140 -0.41 -3.23 -7.36
C LYS A 140 -0.08 -4.72 -7.20
N ILE A 141 -0.07 -5.24 -5.97
CA ILE A 141 0.22 -6.66 -5.71
C ILE A 141 -0.93 -7.53 -6.22
N GLU A 142 -2.19 -7.20 -5.90
CA GLU A 142 -3.37 -7.96 -6.31
C GLU A 142 -3.60 -7.92 -7.84
N THR A 143 -3.14 -6.87 -8.52
CA THR A 143 -3.17 -6.79 -10.00
C THR A 143 -2.07 -7.66 -10.62
N ALA A 144 -0.90 -7.75 -9.97
CA ALA A 144 0.24 -8.49 -10.49
C ALA A 144 0.20 -10.00 -10.16
N GLN A 145 -0.53 -10.41 -9.13
CA GLN A 145 -0.63 -11.80 -8.65
C GLN A 145 -2.07 -12.11 -8.25
N PRO A 146 -2.58 -13.34 -8.49
CA PRO A 146 -3.95 -13.74 -8.12
C PRO A 146 -4.08 -14.01 -6.61
N VAL A 147 -3.80 -13.00 -5.80
CA VAL A 147 -3.84 -13.03 -4.34
C VAL A 147 -4.76 -11.94 -3.81
N ARG A 148 -5.25 -12.13 -2.59
CA ARG A 148 -5.96 -11.12 -1.81
C ARG A 148 -5.15 -10.77 -0.57
N LEU A 149 -5.04 -9.46 -0.30
CA LEU A 149 -4.34 -8.94 0.87
C LEU A 149 -5.32 -8.31 1.86
N ASP A 150 -5.37 -8.85 3.07
CA ASP A 150 -6.12 -8.29 4.18
C ASP A 150 -5.16 -7.54 5.10
N LEU A 151 -5.02 -6.23 4.88
CA LEU A 151 -4.13 -5.36 5.64
C LEU A 151 -4.79 -4.91 6.95
N ASP A 152 -4.14 -5.14 8.08
CA ASP A 152 -4.50 -4.48 9.33
C ASP A 152 -4.00 -3.03 9.31
N MET A 153 -4.89 -2.14 8.89
CA MET A 153 -4.56 -0.74 8.62
C MET A 153 -4.05 0.00 9.85
N GLU A 154 -4.62 -0.26 11.03
CA GLU A 154 -4.20 0.49 12.23
C GLU A 154 -2.76 0.16 12.65
N SER A 155 -2.38 -1.13 12.67
CA SER A 155 -0.99 -1.50 13.01
C SER A 155 0.01 -1.03 11.95
N LEU A 156 -0.34 -1.12 10.67
CA LEU A 156 0.49 -0.63 9.57
C LEU A 156 0.64 0.89 9.58
N LEU A 157 -0.44 1.64 9.81
CA LEU A 157 -0.39 3.10 9.89
C LEU A 157 0.43 3.55 11.10
N THR A 158 0.22 2.91 12.25
CA THR A 158 1.00 3.20 13.46
C THR A 158 2.47 2.98 13.20
N PHE A 159 2.85 1.87 12.57
CA PHE A 159 4.24 1.61 12.18
C PHE A 159 4.78 2.66 11.22
N VAL A 160 4.09 2.93 10.10
CA VAL A 160 4.57 3.83 9.05
C VAL A 160 4.75 5.28 9.55
N LEU A 161 3.87 5.74 10.45
CA LEU A 161 3.93 7.08 11.04
C LEU A 161 4.95 7.21 12.17
N ASN A 162 5.22 6.12 12.91
CA ASN A 162 6.15 6.10 14.04
C ASN A 162 7.57 5.69 13.70
N GLU A 163 7.74 4.99 12.57
CA GLU A 163 9.05 4.77 11.99
C GLU A 163 9.70 6.13 11.70
N LYS A 164 11.04 6.20 11.65
CA LYS A 164 11.77 7.45 11.33
C LYS A 164 11.44 7.92 9.91
N THR A 165 10.25 8.46 9.72
CA THR A 165 10.02 9.62 8.91
C THR A 165 10.81 10.73 9.61
N ASP A 166 11.82 11.29 8.96
CA ASP A 166 12.41 12.57 9.35
C ASP A 166 11.34 13.63 9.09
N LEU A 167 10.25 13.57 9.87
CA LEU A 167 9.11 14.46 9.85
C LEU A 167 9.56 15.92 10.02
N ALA A 168 10.70 16.08 10.73
CA ALA A 168 11.37 17.35 10.94
C ALA A 168 12.09 17.92 9.70
N SER A 169 12.23 17.18 8.59
CA SER A 169 12.84 17.68 7.36
C SER A 169 11.77 18.09 6.35
N SER A 170 11.71 19.40 6.06
CA SER A 170 10.77 20.06 5.13
C SER A 170 10.66 19.36 3.77
N ALA A 171 11.73 18.72 3.29
CA ALA A 171 11.78 18.05 1.99
C ALA A 171 11.38 16.55 1.99
N GLY A 172 11.24 15.93 3.17
CA GLY A 172 11.28 14.46 3.32
C GLY A 172 9.96 13.75 3.59
N GLY A 173 9.01 14.39 4.30
CA GLY A 173 7.92 13.70 5.01
C GLY A 173 7.10 12.70 4.19
N ALA A 174 6.33 13.17 3.21
CA ALA A 174 5.43 12.32 2.43
C ALA A 174 6.19 11.35 1.48
N ARG A 175 7.34 11.76 0.94
CA ARG A 175 8.18 10.89 0.10
C ARG A 175 8.78 9.74 0.91
N GLN A 176 9.13 9.98 2.17
CA GLN A 176 9.67 8.98 3.08
C GLN A 176 8.61 7.94 3.47
N ILE A 177 7.35 8.34 3.67
CA ILE A 177 6.22 7.40 3.83
C ILE A 177 6.15 6.40 2.66
N GLY A 178 6.23 6.90 1.42
CA GLY A 178 6.25 6.04 0.24
C GLY A 178 7.41 5.04 0.25
N LYS A 179 8.62 5.50 0.61
CA LYS A 179 9.80 4.64 0.74
C LYS A 179 9.64 3.59 1.84
N ILE A 180 9.08 3.95 3.00
CA ILE A 180 8.84 3.02 4.11
C ILE A 180 7.88 1.92 3.68
N VAL A 181 6.75 2.29 3.06
CA VAL A 181 5.77 1.31 2.56
C VAL A 181 6.40 0.37 1.53
N GLU A 182 7.17 0.89 0.58
CA GLU A 182 7.83 0.06 -0.43
C GLU A 182 8.95 -0.83 0.16
N GLN A 183 9.83 -0.27 0.99
CA GLN A 183 11.02 -1.00 1.45
C GLN A 183 10.74 -1.94 2.63
N GLN A 184 9.87 -1.53 3.54
CA GLN A 184 9.68 -2.20 4.82
C GLN A 184 8.42 -3.03 4.87
N VAL A 185 7.37 -2.62 4.17
CA VAL A 185 6.10 -3.36 4.11
C VAL A 185 6.08 -4.26 2.87
N ARG A 186 6.12 -3.69 1.67
CA ARG A 186 5.97 -4.44 0.41
C ARG A 186 7.00 -5.55 0.25
N ASN A 187 8.28 -5.25 0.45
CA ASN A 187 9.36 -6.24 0.27
C ASN A 187 9.20 -7.44 1.21
N LYS A 188 8.70 -7.22 2.43
CA LYS A 188 8.45 -8.30 3.41
C LYS A 188 7.22 -9.13 3.07
N ILE A 189 6.24 -8.55 2.38
CA ILE A 189 5.06 -9.26 1.87
C ILE A 189 5.38 -10.06 0.59
N ALA A 190 6.25 -9.53 -0.28
CA ALA A 190 6.52 -10.10 -1.59
C ALA A 190 7.12 -11.51 -1.52
N ALA A 191 8.09 -11.75 -0.63
CA ALA A 191 8.75 -13.06 -0.52
C ALA A 191 7.77 -14.20 -0.14
N PRO A 192 6.96 -14.09 0.94
CA PRO A 192 5.93 -15.09 1.26
C PRO A 192 4.95 -15.38 0.11
N ILE A 193 4.54 -14.36 -0.64
CA ILE A 193 3.61 -14.53 -1.78
C ILE A 193 4.28 -15.32 -2.91
N VAL A 194 5.50 -14.97 -3.28
CA VAL A 194 6.21 -15.60 -4.41
C VAL A 194 6.57 -17.05 -4.10
N LEU A 195 6.96 -17.35 -2.86
CA LEU A 195 7.30 -18.71 -2.42
C LEU A 195 6.06 -19.60 -2.26
N ASN A 196 4.90 -19.01 -1.96
CA ASN A 196 3.67 -19.74 -1.65
C ASN A 196 2.55 -19.47 -2.65
N ARG A 197 2.83 -19.62 -3.95
CA ARG A 197 1.89 -19.37 -5.06
C ARG A 197 0.56 -20.13 -5.01
N LYS A 198 0.47 -21.18 -4.19
CA LYS A 198 -0.76 -21.96 -3.98
C LYS A 198 -1.71 -21.30 -2.97
N LEU A 199 -1.24 -20.30 -2.23
CA LEU A 199 -2.03 -19.52 -1.29
C LEU A 199 -2.54 -18.25 -1.99
N ASN A 200 -3.80 -17.92 -1.77
CA ASN A 200 -4.48 -16.83 -2.47
C ASN A 200 -4.99 -15.74 -1.52
N ARG A 201 -4.81 -15.88 -0.20
CA ARG A 201 -5.19 -14.86 0.79
C ARG A 201 -4.14 -14.74 1.87
N PHE A 202 -3.66 -13.52 2.07
CA PHE A 202 -2.64 -13.17 3.06
C PHE A 202 -3.17 -12.05 3.94
N HIS A 203 -3.18 -12.28 5.24
CA HIS A 203 -3.39 -11.26 6.25
C HIS A 203 -2.05 -10.67 6.65
N VAL A 204 -1.96 -9.35 6.70
CA VAL A 204 -0.72 -8.63 6.98
C VAL A 204 -0.95 -7.73 8.17
N THR A 205 -0.13 -7.89 9.21
CA THR A 205 -0.16 -7.03 10.40
C THR A 205 1.25 -6.57 10.76
N MET A 206 1.34 -5.51 11.56
CA MET A 206 2.60 -5.10 12.18
C MET A 206 2.61 -5.47 13.67
N SER A 207 3.75 -5.96 14.15
CA SER A 207 3.97 -6.17 15.58
C SER A 207 5.38 -5.77 15.97
N GLY A 208 5.58 -5.50 17.26
CA GLY A 208 6.84 -5.01 17.82
C GLY A 208 6.83 -3.52 18.16
N GLU A 209 7.89 -3.05 18.80
CA GLU A 209 8.02 -1.67 19.26
C GLU A 209 8.65 -0.78 18.18
N THR A 210 8.03 0.37 17.95
CA THR A 210 8.55 1.43 17.08
C THR A 210 9.55 2.33 17.82
N ILE A 211 10.31 3.13 17.07
CA ILE A 211 11.39 3.98 17.60
C ILE A 211 10.87 5.03 18.60
N THR A 212 9.63 5.48 18.45
CA THR A 212 8.97 6.44 19.35
C THR A 212 8.80 5.96 20.80
N GLY A 213 8.93 4.65 21.09
CA GLY A 213 8.87 4.13 22.46
C GLY A 213 10.14 4.34 23.28
N ASP A 214 11.29 4.59 22.65
CA ASP A 214 12.58 4.78 23.34
C ASP A 214 13.58 5.55 22.44
N GLN A 215 13.71 6.85 22.69
CA GLN A 215 14.59 7.76 21.93
C GLN A 215 16.08 7.40 21.99
N ARG A 216 16.50 6.49 22.88
CA ARG A 216 17.88 5.96 22.92
C ARG A 216 18.14 4.91 21.84
N ARG A 217 17.09 4.41 21.17
CA ARG A 217 17.20 3.33 20.17
C ARG A 217 17.42 3.87 18.76
N ARG A 218 18.41 3.29 18.08
CA ARG A 218 18.80 3.67 16.69
C ARG A 218 18.06 2.87 15.61
N LYS A 219 17.36 1.77 15.95
CA LYS A 219 16.68 0.87 15.00
C LYS A 219 15.31 0.43 15.54
N SER A 220 14.31 0.36 14.66
CA SER A 220 12.99 -0.21 14.94
C SER A 220 13.09 -1.73 15.10
N MET A 221 12.31 -2.31 16.02
CA MET A 221 12.15 -3.77 16.16
C MET A 221 10.81 -4.25 15.61
N ALA A 222 10.00 -3.34 15.06
CA ALA A 222 8.75 -3.71 14.41
C ALA A 222 9.03 -4.55 13.16
N TYR A 223 8.21 -5.58 12.98
CA TYR A 223 8.30 -6.50 11.86
C TYR A 223 6.92 -6.76 11.27
N VAL A 224 6.92 -7.05 9.97
CA VAL A 224 5.72 -7.41 9.22
C VAL A 224 5.40 -8.88 9.51
N ASN A 225 4.26 -9.14 10.12
CA ASN A 225 3.69 -10.47 10.15
C ASN A 225 2.91 -10.69 8.86
N VAL A 226 3.24 -11.75 8.14
CA VAL A 226 2.44 -12.22 7.03
C VAL A 226 1.87 -13.56 7.44
N ARG A 227 0.55 -13.66 7.35
CA ARG A 227 -0.25 -14.79 7.80
C ARG A 227 -1.09 -15.25 6.64
N ALA A 228 -0.76 -16.39 6.04
CA ALA A 228 -1.55 -16.89 4.91
C ALA A 228 -2.63 -17.86 5.38
N ARG A 229 -3.80 -17.76 4.75
CA ARG A 229 -4.85 -18.76 4.88
C ARG A 229 -4.92 -19.55 3.59
N ALA A 230 -4.74 -20.87 3.67
CA ALA A 230 -5.01 -21.77 2.56
C ALA A 230 -6.52 -21.90 2.37
N VAL A 231 -7.14 -20.93 1.70
CA VAL A 231 -8.55 -21.07 1.30
C VAL A 231 -8.58 -21.61 -0.11
N ASN A 232 -8.35 -22.91 -0.24
CA ASN A 232 -9.00 -23.65 -1.30
C ASN A 232 -10.19 -24.39 -0.67
N GLU A 233 -11.11 -23.60 -0.12
CA GLU A 233 -12.36 -24.05 0.52
C GLU A 233 -13.09 -25.05 -0.37
N THR A 234 -13.10 -24.80 -1.68
CA THR A 234 -13.66 -25.71 -2.68
C THR A 234 -12.98 -27.07 -2.66
N VAL A 235 -11.64 -27.13 -2.64
CA VAL A 235 -10.88 -28.40 -2.61
C VAL A 235 -11.05 -29.11 -1.27
N ILE A 236 -11.02 -28.38 -0.15
CA ILE A 236 -11.21 -28.95 1.19
C ILE A 236 -12.63 -29.53 1.32
N LEU A 237 -13.65 -28.77 0.91
CA LEU A 237 -15.04 -29.24 0.92
C LEU A 237 -15.27 -30.40 -0.06
N GLN A 238 -14.61 -30.42 -1.22
CA GLN A 238 -14.66 -31.54 -2.16
C GLN A 238 -14.05 -32.81 -1.57
N HIS A 239 -12.89 -32.71 -0.94
CA HIS A 239 -12.26 -33.86 -0.26
C HIS A 239 -13.10 -34.35 0.92
N LEU A 240 -13.62 -33.45 1.76
CA LEU A 240 -14.49 -33.82 2.87
C LEU A 240 -15.81 -34.44 2.39
N ALA A 241 -16.40 -33.93 1.32
CA ALA A 241 -17.59 -34.51 0.72
C ALA A 241 -17.32 -35.94 0.21
N LYS A 242 -16.16 -36.19 -0.40
CA LYS A 242 -15.75 -37.53 -0.82
C LYS A 242 -15.57 -38.48 0.35
N VAL A 243 -14.93 -38.05 1.44
CA VAL A 243 -14.80 -38.84 2.67
C VAL A 243 -16.18 -39.19 3.24
N VAL A 244 -17.08 -38.20 3.36
CA VAL A 244 -18.46 -38.42 3.82
C VAL A 244 -19.18 -39.46 2.94
N GLN A 245 -18.99 -39.38 1.62
CA GLN A 245 -19.59 -40.30 0.66
C GLN A 245 -19.04 -41.73 0.81
N ASP A 246 -17.73 -41.88 0.98
CA ASP A 246 -17.08 -43.19 1.18
C ASP A 246 -17.57 -43.88 2.46
N PHE A 247 -17.80 -43.11 3.54
CA PHE A 247 -18.38 -43.65 4.77
C PHE A 247 -19.85 -44.05 4.62
N LYS A 248 -20.64 -43.24 3.89
CA LYS A 248 -22.03 -43.59 3.58
C LYS A 248 -22.12 -44.90 2.79
N GLN A 249 -21.22 -45.11 1.82
CA GLN A 249 -21.14 -46.36 1.05
C GLN A 249 -20.80 -47.57 1.93
N LYS A 250 -20.07 -47.37 3.03
CA LYS A 250 -19.74 -48.40 4.03
C LYS A 250 -20.79 -48.55 5.13
N GLY A 251 -21.98 -47.94 4.97
CA GLY A 251 -23.09 -48.06 5.92
C GLY A 251 -22.96 -47.20 7.18
N VAL A 252 -22.04 -46.21 7.18
CA VAL A 252 -21.86 -45.26 8.29
C VAL A 252 -22.53 -43.95 7.93
N ALA A 253 -23.51 -43.52 8.75
CA ALA A 253 -24.16 -42.22 8.58
C ALA A 253 -23.24 -41.11 9.12
N LEU A 254 -22.61 -40.38 8.21
CA LEU A 254 -21.83 -39.18 8.52
C LEU A 254 -22.44 -37.96 7.81
N SER A 255 -22.45 -36.81 8.48
CA SER A 255 -22.88 -35.53 7.91
C SER A 255 -21.87 -34.44 8.25
N LEU A 256 -21.43 -33.70 7.24
CA LEU A 256 -20.58 -32.53 7.41
C LEU A 256 -21.47 -31.31 7.72
N ASP A 257 -21.23 -30.69 8.86
CA ASP A 257 -21.80 -29.40 9.22
C ASP A 257 -20.86 -28.32 8.68
N LYS A 258 -21.23 -27.73 7.55
CA LYS A 258 -20.36 -26.82 6.81
C LYS A 258 -20.10 -25.55 7.61
N ASP A 259 -21.12 -25.01 8.26
CA ASP A 259 -21.02 -23.73 8.96
C ASP A 259 -20.14 -23.87 10.21
N ALA A 260 -20.34 -24.92 11.01
CA ALA A 260 -19.48 -25.22 12.17
C ALA A 260 -18.04 -25.59 11.78
N PHE A 261 -17.85 -26.28 10.63
CA PHE A 261 -16.51 -26.57 10.11
C PHE A 261 -15.80 -25.29 9.67
N MET A 262 -16.51 -24.36 9.03
CA MET A 262 -15.93 -23.09 8.58
C MET A 262 -15.57 -22.17 9.76
N GLU A 263 -16.33 -22.23 10.86
CA GLU A 263 -16.06 -21.53 12.11
C GLU A 263 -14.81 -22.07 12.83
N THR A 264 -14.63 -23.41 12.82
CA THR A 264 -13.44 -24.10 13.36
C THR A 264 -12.22 -24.10 12.44
N MET A 265 -12.40 -23.89 11.14
CA MET A 265 -11.35 -23.67 10.13
C MET A 265 -10.69 -22.28 10.23
N THR A 266 -10.82 -21.58 11.35
CA THR A 266 -9.84 -20.58 11.77
C THR A 266 -8.51 -21.31 12.06
N VAL A 267 -7.90 -21.83 10.99
CA VAL A 267 -6.55 -22.41 11.00
C VAL A 267 -5.65 -21.35 11.62
N ASP A 268 -4.83 -21.74 12.59
CA ASP A 268 -3.70 -20.91 13.00
C ASP A 268 -2.98 -20.49 11.72
N PRO A 269 -2.99 -19.19 11.39
CA PRO A 269 -2.43 -18.74 10.14
C PRO A 269 -0.96 -19.14 10.08
N VAL A 270 -0.49 -19.58 8.91
CA VAL A 270 0.93 -19.91 8.76
C VAL A 270 1.70 -18.60 8.91
N ASP A 271 2.47 -18.51 9.99
CA ASP A 271 3.15 -17.29 10.43
C ASP A 271 4.52 -17.22 9.75
N PHE A 272 4.67 -16.34 8.75
CA PHE A 272 5.92 -16.15 8.00
C PHE A 272 6.87 -15.12 8.65
N THR A 273 6.52 -14.65 9.83
CA THR A 273 7.12 -13.54 10.58
C THR A 273 8.65 -13.65 10.74
N HIS A 274 9.19 -14.87 10.76
CA HIS A 274 10.62 -15.15 10.86
C HIS A 274 11.14 -16.13 9.79
N GLN A 275 10.32 -16.49 8.81
CA GLN A 275 10.69 -17.45 7.77
C GLN A 275 10.42 -16.84 6.40
N THR A 276 11.39 -16.06 5.91
CA THR A 276 11.31 -15.43 4.59
C THR A 276 11.53 -16.40 3.44
N ASP A 277 12.05 -17.60 3.72
CA ASP A 277 12.48 -18.59 2.71
C ASP A 277 11.82 -19.98 2.85
N SER A 278 10.83 -20.16 3.73
CA SER A 278 10.17 -21.46 3.88
C SER A 278 8.96 -21.61 2.96
N GLN A 279 8.98 -22.66 2.15
CA GLN A 279 7.80 -23.13 1.45
C GLN A 279 6.88 -23.82 2.46
N VAL A 280 5.60 -23.47 2.49
CA VAL A 280 4.66 -24.18 3.37
C VAL A 280 4.48 -25.61 2.89
N ASP A 281 4.84 -26.57 3.74
CA ASP A 281 4.53 -27.97 3.51
C ASP A 281 3.01 -28.17 3.60
N GLN A 282 2.40 -28.54 2.47
CA GLN A 282 0.96 -28.81 2.40
C GLN A 282 0.54 -29.93 3.36
N THR A 283 1.49 -30.80 3.75
CA THR A 283 1.30 -31.86 4.74
C THR A 283 0.96 -31.31 6.11
N ASP A 284 1.66 -30.26 6.57
CA ASP A 284 1.43 -29.64 7.89
C ASP A 284 0.08 -28.91 7.94
N ILE A 285 -0.29 -28.21 6.86
CA ILE A 285 -1.64 -27.62 6.74
C ILE A 285 -2.69 -28.74 6.85
N CYS A 286 -2.58 -29.81 6.05
CA CYS A 286 -3.57 -30.90 6.07
C CYS A 286 -3.67 -31.59 7.44
N LEU A 287 -2.55 -31.81 8.12
CA LEU A 287 -2.50 -32.40 9.46
C LEU A 287 -3.18 -31.51 10.51
N ARG A 288 -2.98 -30.18 10.45
CA ARG A 288 -3.63 -29.23 11.35
C ARG A 288 -5.14 -29.12 11.10
N LEU A 289 -5.55 -29.08 9.83
CA LEU A 289 -6.95 -29.12 9.43
C LEU A 289 -7.65 -30.39 9.93
N PHE A 290 -6.98 -31.54 9.86
CA PHE A 290 -7.49 -32.79 10.39
C PHE A 290 -7.55 -32.79 11.92
N GLY A 291 -6.57 -32.20 12.63
CA GLY A 291 -6.62 -32.06 14.08
C GLY A 291 -7.77 -31.18 14.59
N LEU A 292 -8.20 -30.20 13.79
CA LEU A 292 -9.43 -29.44 14.04
C LEU A 292 -10.68 -30.27 13.74
N TRP A 293 -10.67 -31.06 12.65
CA TRP A 293 -11.77 -31.95 12.29
C TRP A 293 -11.98 -33.10 13.30
N ASP A 294 -10.92 -33.74 13.79
CA ASP A 294 -10.96 -34.78 14.83
C ASP A 294 -11.53 -34.21 16.13
N ARG A 295 -11.15 -32.98 16.52
CA ARG A 295 -11.75 -32.31 17.69
C ARG A 295 -13.24 -32.04 17.49
N ALA A 296 -13.65 -31.51 16.35
CA ALA A 296 -15.07 -31.28 16.04
C ALA A 296 -15.90 -32.58 16.00
N LEU A 297 -15.33 -33.66 15.44
CA LEU A 297 -15.96 -34.98 15.40
C LEU A 297 -16.10 -35.59 16.80
N ARG A 298 -15.05 -35.49 17.64
CA ARG A 298 -15.07 -35.98 19.03
C ARG A 298 -16.14 -35.28 19.88
N VAL A 299 -16.33 -33.97 19.69
CA VAL A 299 -17.37 -33.19 20.38
C VAL A 299 -18.78 -33.69 20.01
N LYS A 300 -19.05 -34.02 18.74
CA LYS A 300 -20.33 -34.62 18.33
C LYS A 300 -20.52 -36.07 18.79
N LEU A 301 -19.43 -36.82 18.97
CA LEU A 301 -19.46 -38.20 19.47
C LEU A 301 -19.70 -38.31 20.98
N SER A 302 -19.33 -37.30 21.78
CA SER A 302 -19.66 -37.27 23.21
C SER A 302 -21.16 -37.13 23.49
N ASP A 303 -21.93 -36.60 22.53
CA ASP A 303 -23.39 -36.46 22.61
C ASP A 303 -24.15 -37.67 22.03
N ALA A 304 -23.46 -38.69 21.52
CA ALA A 304 -24.05 -39.88 20.95
C ALA A 304 -24.09 -41.05 21.96
N PRO A 305 -25.15 -41.89 21.97
CA PRO A 305 -25.20 -43.07 22.82
C PRO A 305 -24.03 -44.03 22.50
N LYS A 306 -23.38 -44.55 23.56
CA LYS A 306 -22.07 -45.25 23.59
C LYS A 306 -21.90 -46.50 22.70
N SER A 307 -22.78 -46.81 21.75
CA SER A 307 -22.82 -48.09 21.03
C SER A 307 -22.49 -48.00 19.53
N LYS A 308 -21.52 -47.15 19.15
CA LYS A 308 -20.72 -47.26 17.90
C LYS A 308 -19.60 -46.21 17.91
N ILE A 309 -18.52 -46.50 18.62
CA ILE A 309 -17.31 -45.66 18.60
C ILE A 309 -16.49 -46.08 17.38
N ILE A 310 -16.43 -45.23 16.36
CA ILE A 310 -15.51 -45.41 15.22
C ILE A 310 -14.21 -44.72 15.60
N ARG A 311 -13.12 -45.48 15.76
CA ARG A 311 -11.78 -44.90 15.91
C ARG A 311 -11.21 -44.71 14.51
N THR A 312 -11.02 -43.46 14.09
CA THR A 312 -10.34 -43.16 12.82
C THR A 312 -8.87 -42.83 13.06
N GLU A 313 -7.98 -43.61 12.45
CA GLU A 313 -6.53 -43.33 12.39
C GLU A 313 -6.11 -43.07 10.94
N PHE A 314 -5.19 -42.13 10.74
CA PHE A 314 -4.65 -41.78 9.44
C PHE A 314 -3.19 -42.19 9.37
N LYS A 315 -2.79 -42.93 8.33
CA LYS A 315 -1.38 -43.27 8.07
C LYS A 315 -0.90 -42.60 6.77
N PRO A 316 0.24 -41.89 6.79
CA PRO A 316 0.86 -41.40 5.56
C PRO A 316 1.31 -42.59 4.70
N ASP A 317 0.94 -42.57 3.42
CA ASP A 317 1.37 -43.57 2.43
C ASP A 317 2.23 -42.89 1.36
N PRO A 318 3.56 -43.05 1.42
CA PRO A 318 4.47 -42.38 0.50
C PRO A 318 4.39 -42.88 -0.95
N MET A 319 3.64 -43.95 -1.26
CA MET A 319 3.49 -44.50 -2.61
C MET A 319 2.13 -44.24 -3.28
N ALA A 320 1.16 -43.65 -2.58
CA ALA A 320 -0.18 -43.44 -3.11
C ALA A 320 -0.32 -42.10 -3.89
N ARG A 321 -1.00 -42.14 -5.05
CA ARG A 321 -1.31 -40.94 -5.88
C ARG A 321 -2.20 -39.91 -5.15
N THR A 322 -2.86 -40.33 -4.07
CA THR A 322 -3.42 -39.47 -3.03
C THR A 322 -2.68 -39.79 -1.74
N PRO A 323 -2.14 -38.82 -0.98
CA PRO A 323 -1.00 -39.08 -0.09
C PRO A 323 -1.31 -39.87 1.20
N PHE A 324 -2.53 -40.36 1.38
CA PHE A 324 -2.96 -40.87 2.68
C PHE A 324 -4.08 -41.90 2.63
N THR A 325 -4.10 -42.78 3.64
CA THR A 325 -5.14 -43.80 3.87
C THR A 325 -5.82 -43.57 5.23
N LEU A 326 -7.16 -43.48 5.23
CA LEU A 326 -7.97 -43.39 6.45
C LEU A 326 -8.42 -44.80 6.89
N ILE A 327 -8.04 -45.19 8.10
CA ILE A 327 -8.41 -46.47 8.71
C ILE A 327 -9.47 -46.18 9.77
N ALA A 328 -10.69 -46.67 9.55
CA ALA A 328 -11.75 -46.66 10.55
C ALA A 328 -11.83 -48.05 11.21
N ARG A 329 -11.72 -48.12 12.54
CA ARG A 329 -11.98 -49.33 13.34
C ARG A 329 -13.26 -49.18 14.14
#